data_AF-A0A430BJQ5-F1
#
_entry.id   AF-A0A430BJQ5-F1
#
_cell.length_a   1.000
_cell.length_b   1.000
_cell.length_c   1.000
_cell.angle_alpha   90.00
_cell.angle_beta   90.00
_cell.angle_gamma   90.00
#
_symmetry.space_group_name_H-M   'P 1'
#
loop_
_entity.id
_entity.type
_entity.pdbx_description
1 polymer ?
#
loop_
_entity_poly.entity_id
_entity_poly.type
_entity_poly.pdbx_seq_one_letter_code
_entity_poly.pdbx_strand_id
1 'polypeptide(L)'
;MRASIRRLLLCPLGGIALLSGCAGQREVAVAPPPAPVRVQPVPQPLPPMGATATMQIPPIGADGLRVTPNRDLSGPATLWHMRMALNVAALSCQGNGDAARLQYNALLARHRAALTRANAQVEGEYKAQFGGGAIAQRERLNTIVYNFFALPPAQAAFCAEAVRVGATVNSLPTDQLLAYAPTGLAALEKPFTDFFDAYARYQTDLAAWRSGRTLAMAPVVLEVRLSRADLIADDGVTVPKGAMPRLLARAD
;
A
#
# COMPACT_ATOMS: atom_id res chain seq x y z
N MET A 1 23.15 19.90 110.61
CA MET A 1 22.65 18.59 111.08
C MET A 1 21.73 18.00 110.02
N ARG A 2 22.06 16.78 109.54
CA ARG A 2 21.24 15.68 108.94
C ARG A 2 19.96 16.06 108.13
N ALA A 3 19.93 15.83 106.80
CA ALA A 3 19.42 14.62 106.09
C ALA A 3 17.86 14.61 105.96
N SER A 4 17.16 14.02 104.98
CA SER A 4 17.33 13.55 103.59
C SER A 4 15.94 12.97 103.18
N ILE A 5 15.69 12.79 101.87
CA ILE A 5 14.77 11.80 101.23
C ILE A 5 13.28 12.16 100.95
N ARG A 6 13.04 12.47 99.66
CA ARG A 6 12.03 11.97 98.68
C ARG A 6 10.86 11.06 99.13
N ARG A 7 9.67 11.26 98.52
CA ARG A 7 9.01 10.36 97.52
C ARG A 7 7.64 10.87 97.00
N LEU A 8 7.50 10.88 95.66
CA LEU A 8 6.38 10.42 94.78
C LEU A 8 4.92 10.89 95.02
N LEU A 9 4.26 11.62 94.09
CA LEU A 9 3.57 11.22 92.81
C LEU A 9 2.09 10.77 93.01
N LEU A 10 1.11 11.58 92.54
CA LEU A 10 0.06 11.23 91.52
C LEU A 10 -1.05 12.31 91.37
N CYS A 11 -1.32 12.70 90.11
CA CYS A 11 -2.52 13.39 89.56
C CYS A 11 -3.69 12.37 89.39
N PRO A 12 -4.93 12.69 88.89
CA PRO A 12 -5.45 13.88 88.18
C PRO A 12 -6.83 14.41 88.69
N LEU A 13 -7.27 15.66 88.50
CA LEU A 13 -7.81 16.37 87.31
C LEU A 13 -9.01 15.69 86.59
N GLY A 14 -10.15 16.39 86.64
CA GLY A 14 -11.47 15.96 86.19
C GLY A 14 -11.72 16.08 84.69
N GLY A 15 -12.63 15.23 84.21
CA GLY A 15 -13.10 15.20 82.82
C GLY A 15 -14.25 16.16 82.57
N ILE A 16 -14.07 17.03 81.58
CA ILE A 16 -15.14 17.83 80.95
C ILE A 16 -15.59 17.06 79.71
N ALA A 17 -16.89 16.75 79.65
CA ALA A 17 -17.51 16.12 78.49
C ALA A 17 -17.73 17.16 77.37
N LEU A 18 -17.06 16.99 76.23
CA LEU A 18 -17.28 17.77 75.01
C LEU A 18 -18.29 17.03 74.11
N LEU A 19 -19.34 17.74 73.73
CA LEU A 19 -20.39 17.32 72.80
C LEU A 19 -19.81 17.14 71.38
N SER A 20 -19.98 15.96 70.78
CA SER A 20 -19.61 15.71 69.38
C SER A 20 -20.69 16.23 68.43
N GLY A 21 -20.40 17.32 67.73
CA GLY A 21 -21.14 17.73 66.54
C GLY A 21 -20.60 16.98 65.32
N CYS A 22 -21.38 16.05 64.75
CA CYS A 22 -21.06 15.43 63.47
C CYS A 22 -21.35 16.40 62.32
N ALA A 23 -20.43 17.33 62.06
CA ALA A 23 -20.36 18.02 60.79
C ALA A 23 -19.73 17.07 59.76
N GLY A 24 -20.54 16.57 58.82
CA GLY A 24 -20.04 15.75 57.72
C GLY A 24 -19.05 16.55 56.87
N GLN A 25 -17.78 16.15 56.88
CA GLN A 25 -16.84 16.59 55.86
C GLN A 25 -17.29 15.98 54.53
N ARG A 26 -17.92 16.80 53.68
CA ARG A 26 -18.08 16.46 52.27
C ARG A 26 -16.69 16.57 51.66
N GLU A 27 -16.03 15.43 51.54
CA GLU A 27 -14.78 15.28 50.80
C GLU A 27 -15.04 15.76 49.37
N VAL A 28 -14.49 16.92 49.03
CA VAL A 28 -14.50 17.41 47.65
C VAL A 28 -13.55 16.49 46.91
N ALA A 29 -14.10 15.49 46.23
CA ALA A 29 -13.35 14.64 45.33
C ALA A 29 -12.70 15.54 44.27
N VAL A 30 -11.41 15.83 44.43
CA VAL A 30 -10.59 16.43 43.39
C VAL A 30 -10.59 15.42 42.25
N ALA A 31 -11.17 15.80 41.10
CA ALA A 31 -11.16 14.95 39.91
C ALA A 31 -9.69 14.53 39.64
N PRO A 32 -9.42 13.24 39.40
CA PRO A 32 -8.07 12.79 39.10
C PRO A 32 -7.54 13.58 37.89
N PRO A 33 -6.26 14.00 37.90
CA PRO A 33 -5.70 14.72 36.78
C PRO A 33 -5.93 13.93 35.49
N PRO A 34 -6.28 14.59 34.37
CA PRO A 34 -6.54 13.91 33.12
C PRO A 34 -5.34 13.02 32.80
N ALA A 35 -5.61 11.75 32.50
CA ALA A 35 -4.57 10.79 32.20
C ALA A 35 -3.65 11.35 31.09
N PRO A 36 -2.33 11.21 31.22
CA PRO A 36 -1.41 11.71 30.21
C PRO A 36 -1.76 11.09 28.86
N VAL A 37 -2.00 11.95 27.86
CA VAL A 37 -2.23 11.50 26.48
C VAL A 37 -0.98 10.75 26.04
N ARG A 38 -1.09 9.44 25.82
CA ARG A 38 0.01 8.63 25.27
C ARG A 38 0.22 9.05 23.81
N VAL A 39 1.26 9.83 23.56
CA VAL A 39 1.74 10.14 22.21
C VAL A 39 2.52 8.91 21.72
N GLN A 40 1.91 8.09 20.87
CA GLN A 40 2.65 7.05 20.15
C GLN A 40 3.37 7.69 18.95
N PRO A 41 4.68 7.42 18.73
CA PRO A 41 5.36 7.86 17.51
C PRO A 41 4.65 7.30 16.28
N VAL A 42 4.34 8.17 15.31
CA VAL A 42 3.83 7.72 14.00
C VAL A 42 4.93 6.86 13.35
N PRO A 43 4.65 5.63 12.89
CA PRO A 43 5.65 4.80 12.22
C PRO A 43 6.15 5.48 10.94
N GLN A 44 7.43 5.26 10.61
CA GLN A 44 7.99 5.76 9.35
C GLN A 44 7.28 5.09 8.16
N PRO A 45 6.81 5.85 7.15
CA PRO A 45 6.27 5.28 5.92
C PRO A 45 7.30 4.39 5.22
N LEU A 46 6.83 3.29 4.62
CA LEU A 46 7.65 2.37 3.84
C LEU A 46 7.40 2.58 2.34
N PRO A 47 8.42 2.38 1.47
CA PRO A 47 8.22 2.41 0.03
C PRO A 47 7.17 1.37 -0.40
N PRO A 48 6.28 1.71 -1.36
CA PRO A 48 5.26 0.79 -1.81
C PRO A 48 5.87 -0.33 -2.67
N MET A 49 5.20 -1.49 -2.68
CA MET A 49 5.47 -2.58 -3.64
C MET A 49 6.93 -3.06 -3.68
N GLY A 50 7.64 -2.99 -2.55
CA GLY A 50 9.04 -3.42 -2.45
C GLY A 50 10.03 -2.51 -3.18
N ALA A 51 9.64 -1.27 -3.53
CA ALA A 51 10.55 -0.31 -4.13
C ALA A 51 11.66 0.12 -3.17
N THR A 52 12.75 0.66 -3.72
CA THR A 52 13.82 1.25 -2.91
C THR A 52 13.38 2.61 -2.36
N ALA A 53 13.93 3.02 -1.21
CA ALA A 53 13.59 4.29 -0.57
C ALA A 53 14.09 5.54 -1.34
N THR A 54 14.99 5.36 -2.31
CA THR A 54 15.65 6.44 -3.07
C THR A 54 15.32 6.39 -4.57
N MET A 55 14.25 5.69 -4.95
CA MET A 55 13.83 5.59 -6.33
C MET A 55 13.38 6.96 -6.87
N GLN A 56 13.82 7.27 -8.08
CA GLN A 56 13.30 8.39 -8.85
C GLN A 56 12.10 7.92 -9.66
N ILE A 57 11.00 8.67 -9.57
CA ILE A 57 9.81 8.44 -10.38
C ILE A 57 9.69 9.51 -11.46
N PRO A 58 9.08 9.22 -12.61
CA PRO A 58 8.89 10.23 -13.64
C PRO A 58 8.12 11.45 -13.09
N PRO A 59 8.41 12.67 -13.58
CA PRO A 59 7.67 13.86 -13.17
C PRO A 59 6.24 13.84 -13.71
N ILE A 60 5.40 14.76 -13.22
CA ILE A 60 4.11 15.08 -13.84
C ILE A 60 4.36 16.15 -14.92
N GLY A 61 3.79 15.94 -16.11
CA GLY A 61 3.85 16.88 -17.23
C GLY A 61 2.89 18.05 -17.08
N ALA A 62 2.93 18.98 -18.04
CA ALA A 62 2.03 20.13 -18.08
C ALA A 62 0.55 19.74 -18.29
N ASP A 63 0.30 18.55 -18.80
CA ASP A 63 -1.00 17.92 -18.98
C ASP A 63 -1.56 17.29 -17.68
N GLY A 64 -0.82 17.36 -16.58
CA GLY A 64 -1.20 16.72 -15.32
C GLY A 64 -0.99 15.20 -15.31
N LEU A 65 -0.39 14.62 -16.36
CA LEU A 65 -0.14 13.19 -16.47
C LEU A 65 1.33 12.85 -16.26
N ARG A 66 1.59 11.62 -15.81
CA ARG A 66 2.94 11.13 -15.54
C ARG A 66 3.77 11.02 -16.83
N VAL A 67 4.96 11.62 -16.80
CA VAL A 67 6.23 11.37 -17.52
C VAL A 67 6.51 10.06 -18.28
N THR A 68 5.62 9.36 -18.98
CA THR A 68 5.92 8.02 -19.54
C THR A 68 6.49 8.03 -20.97
N PRO A 69 7.23 6.98 -21.38
CA PRO A 69 7.72 6.80 -22.75
C PRO A 69 6.64 6.55 -23.81
N ASN A 70 5.37 6.42 -23.42
CA ASN A 70 4.27 6.01 -24.28
C ASN A 70 3.30 7.15 -24.62
N ARG A 71 3.75 8.40 -24.44
CA ARG A 71 3.02 9.62 -24.79
C ARG A 71 3.30 10.07 -26.21
N ASP A 72 2.40 10.90 -26.75
CA ASP A 72 2.60 11.64 -28.01
C ASP A 72 3.00 10.73 -29.20
N LEU A 73 2.48 9.50 -29.17
CA LEU A 73 2.75 8.48 -30.19
C LEU A 73 1.78 8.62 -31.36
N SER A 74 2.27 8.34 -32.57
CA SER A 74 1.39 8.03 -33.70
C SER A 74 0.64 6.72 -33.43
N GLY A 75 -0.49 6.49 -34.11
CA GLY A 75 -1.21 5.21 -34.01
C GLY A 75 -0.32 3.97 -34.24
N PRO A 76 0.52 3.94 -35.30
CA PRO A 76 1.50 2.89 -35.52
C PRO A 76 2.50 2.71 -34.38
N ALA A 77 3.03 3.81 -33.82
CA ALA A 77 3.93 3.77 -32.69
C ALA A 77 3.24 3.27 -31.41
N THR A 78 1.97 3.65 -31.17
CA THR A 78 1.14 3.12 -30.08
C THR A 78 0.97 1.61 -30.20
N LEU A 79 0.64 1.10 -31.39
CA LEU A 79 0.56 -0.35 -31.65
C LEU A 79 1.91 -1.04 -31.42
N TRP A 80 3.00 -0.41 -31.84
CA TRP A 80 4.34 -0.94 -31.64
C TRP A 80 4.71 -1.02 -30.15
N HIS A 81 4.41 0.02 -29.36
CA HIS A 81 4.64 0.03 -27.91
C HIS A 81 3.77 -1.00 -27.18
N MET A 82 2.50 -1.17 -27.58
CA MET A 82 1.64 -2.24 -27.05
C MET A 82 2.25 -3.63 -27.33
N ARG A 83 2.79 -3.84 -28.53
CA ARG A 83 3.50 -5.08 -28.88
C ARG A 83 4.74 -5.30 -28.02
N MET A 84 5.51 -4.24 -27.75
CA MET A 84 6.70 -4.30 -26.89
C MET A 84 6.34 -4.64 -25.44
N ALA A 85 5.30 -4.04 -24.88
CA ALA A 85 4.78 -4.38 -23.55
C ALA A 85 4.38 -5.86 -23.48
N LEU A 86 3.59 -6.36 -24.45
CA LEU A 86 3.22 -7.77 -24.51
C LEU A 86 4.43 -8.71 -24.70
N ASN A 87 5.50 -8.23 -25.35
CA ASN A 87 6.76 -8.97 -25.41
C ASN A 87 7.45 -9.06 -24.06
N VAL A 88 7.52 -7.96 -23.30
CA VAL A 88 8.04 -8.00 -21.92
C VAL A 88 7.23 -8.98 -21.08
N ALA A 89 5.91 -8.93 -21.17
CA ALA A 89 5.05 -9.87 -20.47
C ALA A 89 5.34 -11.34 -20.85
N ALA A 90 5.56 -11.63 -22.13
CA ALA A 90 5.92 -12.97 -22.60
C ALA A 90 7.25 -13.49 -22.01
N LEU A 91 8.15 -12.60 -21.59
CA LEU A 91 9.45 -12.93 -21.00
C LEU A 91 9.42 -12.96 -19.46
N SER A 92 8.66 -12.05 -18.85
CA SER A 92 8.71 -11.78 -17.41
C SER A 92 7.57 -12.40 -16.62
N CYS A 93 6.42 -12.66 -17.25
CA CYS A 93 5.22 -13.13 -16.54
C CYS A 93 5.19 -14.66 -16.46
N GLN A 94 5.79 -15.17 -15.39
CA GLN A 94 5.76 -16.59 -15.03
C GLN A 94 4.44 -16.88 -14.28
N GLY A 95 3.67 -17.88 -14.74
CA GLY A 95 2.37 -18.25 -14.16
C GLY A 95 1.28 -18.51 -15.20
N ASN A 96 0.10 -18.99 -14.77
CA ASN A 96 -1.06 -19.30 -15.63
C ASN A 96 -0.74 -20.19 -16.85
N GLY A 97 0.15 -21.17 -16.70
CA GLY A 97 0.52 -22.08 -17.80
C GLY A 97 1.16 -21.36 -18.99
N ASP A 98 1.96 -20.32 -18.75
CA ASP A 98 2.63 -19.50 -19.77
C ASP A 98 1.67 -18.71 -20.67
N ALA A 99 0.48 -18.35 -20.17
CA ALA A 99 -0.54 -17.63 -20.94
C ALA A 99 0.01 -16.41 -21.69
N ALA A 100 0.81 -15.56 -21.05
CA ALA A 100 1.37 -14.36 -21.69
C ALA A 100 2.27 -14.71 -22.89
N ARG A 101 3.14 -15.73 -22.76
CA ARG A 101 4.01 -16.21 -23.84
C ARG A 101 3.21 -16.81 -25.00
N LEU A 102 2.21 -17.64 -24.69
CA LEU A 102 1.34 -18.24 -25.70
C LEU A 102 0.51 -17.19 -26.46
N GLN A 103 -0.08 -16.24 -25.74
CA GLN A 103 -0.87 -15.15 -26.31
C GLN A 103 -0.02 -14.21 -27.16
N TYR A 104 1.21 -13.89 -26.75
CA TYR A 104 2.11 -13.08 -27.55
C TYR A 104 2.48 -13.77 -28.86
N ASN A 105 2.79 -15.07 -28.83
CA ASN A 105 3.05 -15.83 -30.05
C ASN A 105 1.82 -15.88 -30.98
N ALA A 106 0.61 -16.02 -30.42
CA ALA A 106 -0.64 -15.96 -31.18
C ALA A 106 -0.86 -14.57 -31.81
N LEU A 107 -0.55 -13.48 -31.09
CA LEU A 107 -0.61 -12.11 -31.61
C LEU A 107 0.31 -11.97 -32.83
N LEU A 108 1.56 -12.44 -32.74
CA LEU A 108 2.52 -12.37 -33.85
C LEU A 108 2.05 -13.15 -35.07
N ALA A 109 1.43 -14.32 -34.87
CA ALA A 109 0.92 -15.15 -35.96
C ALA A 109 -0.32 -14.53 -36.62
N ARG A 110 -1.34 -14.19 -35.83
CA ARG A 110 -2.63 -13.67 -36.30
C ARG A 110 -2.47 -12.30 -36.97
N HIS A 111 -1.68 -11.42 -36.37
CA HIS A 111 -1.63 -10.00 -36.75
C HIS A 111 -0.35 -9.59 -37.47
N ARG A 112 0.39 -10.57 -38.02
CA ARG A 112 1.67 -10.36 -38.72
C ARG A 112 1.63 -9.17 -39.68
N ALA A 113 0.64 -9.12 -40.57
CA ALA A 113 0.55 -8.08 -41.59
C ALA A 113 0.34 -6.67 -41.00
N ALA A 114 -0.48 -6.54 -39.96
CA ALA A 114 -0.69 -5.27 -39.27
C ALA A 114 0.58 -4.81 -38.53
N LEU A 115 1.24 -5.73 -37.83
CA LEU A 115 2.49 -5.46 -37.12
C LEU A 115 3.65 -5.08 -38.06
N THR A 116 3.77 -5.75 -39.21
CA THR A 116 4.77 -5.40 -40.24
C THR A 116 4.52 -3.99 -40.78
N ARG A 117 3.27 -3.64 -41.09
CA ARG A 117 2.92 -2.28 -41.56
C ARG A 117 3.21 -1.23 -40.50
N ALA A 118 2.86 -1.48 -39.24
CA ALA A 118 3.15 -0.57 -38.13
C ALA A 118 4.66 -0.37 -37.95
N ASN A 119 5.45 -1.45 -37.98
CA ASN A 119 6.90 -1.38 -37.89
C ASN A 119 7.52 -0.52 -39.01
N ALA A 120 7.08 -0.71 -40.26
CA ALA A 120 7.58 0.08 -41.39
C ALA A 120 7.24 1.58 -41.26
N GLN A 121 6.07 1.91 -40.72
CA GLN A 121 5.68 3.30 -40.45
C GLN A 121 6.52 3.91 -39.34
N VAL A 122 6.71 3.20 -38.22
CA VAL A 122 7.61 3.63 -37.14
C VAL A 122 9.03 3.85 -37.67
N GLU A 123 9.57 2.94 -38.48
CA GLU A 123 10.88 3.15 -39.12
C GLU A 123 10.92 4.40 -40.00
N GLY A 124 9.84 4.69 -40.71
CA GLY A 124 9.68 5.93 -41.48
C GLY A 124 9.69 7.18 -40.59
N GLU A 125 8.97 7.16 -39.46
CA GLU A 125 8.93 8.25 -38.49
C GLU A 125 10.31 8.54 -37.91
N TYR A 126 11.05 7.51 -37.48
CA TYR A 126 12.42 7.68 -36.98
C TYR A 126 13.36 8.25 -38.05
N LYS A 127 13.25 7.78 -39.31
CA LYS A 127 14.04 8.33 -40.42
C LYS A 127 13.70 9.79 -40.69
N ALA A 128 12.43 10.15 -40.68
CA ALA A 128 11.98 11.52 -40.88
C ALA A 128 12.46 12.45 -39.76
N GLN A 129 12.44 11.99 -38.51
CA GLN A 129 12.80 12.82 -37.36
C GLN A 129 14.32 12.91 -37.13
N PHE A 130 15.07 11.83 -37.35
CA PHE A 130 16.48 11.74 -36.93
C PHE A 130 17.47 11.53 -38.09
N GLY A 131 17.00 11.39 -39.33
CA GLY A 131 17.84 11.21 -40.51
C GLY A 131 18.83 10.05 -40.36
N GLY A 132 20.12 10.32 -40.58
CA GLY A 132 21.19 9.33 -40.44
C GLY A 132 21.35 8.73 -39.02
N GLY A 133 20.78 9.37 -37.99
CA GLY A 133 20.79 8.88 -36.60
C GLY A 133 19.62 7.97 -36.23
N ALA A 134 18.71 7.68 -37.16
CA ALA A 134 17.44 7.01 -36.87
C ALA A 134 17.58 5.67 -36.14
N ILE A 135 18.53 4.82 -36.54
CA ILE A 135 18.72 3.50 -35.93
C ILE A 135 19.19 3.65 -34.48
N ALA A 136 20.23 4.44 -34.23
CA ALA A 136 20.76 4.65 -32.89
C ALA A 136 19.70 5.23 -31.95
N GLN A 137 18.90 6.18 -32.44
CA GLN A 137 17.82 6.76 -31.66
C GLN A 137 16.69 5.78 -31.39
N ARG A 138 16.34 4.94 -32.37
CA ARG A 138 15.35 3.87 -32.19
C ARG A 138 15.75 2.87 -31.13
N GLU A 139 16.99 2.38 -31.14
CA GLU A 139 17.48 1.45 -30.13
C GLU A 139 17.46 2.07 -28.72
N ARG A 140 17.88 3.33 -28.61
CA ARG A 140 17.83 4.08 -27.36
C ARG A 140 16.40 4.21 -26.83
N LEU A 141 15.47 4.69 -27.65
CA LEU A 141 14.08 4.91 -27.21
C LEU A 141 13.37 3.59 -26.93
N ASN A 142 13.61 2.54 -27.73
CA ASN A 142 13.07 1.21 -27.46
C ASN A 142 13.55 0.66 -26.12
N THR A 143 14.84 0.85 -25.80
CA THR A 143 15.40 0.43 -24.50
C THR A 143 14.68 1.12 -23.34
N ILE A 144 14.34 2.40 -23.47
CA ILE A 144 13.56 3.13 -22.45
C ILE A 144 12.18 2.50 -22.26
N VAL A 145 11.48 2.15 -23.35
CA VAL A 145 10.15 1.51 -23.30
C VAL A 145 10.24 0.12 -22.67
N TYR A 146 11.21 -0.71 -23.05
CA TYR A 146 11.41 -2.02 -22.45
C TYR A 146 11.71 -1.92 -20.95
N ASN A 147 12.60 -1.01 -20.55
CA ASN A 147 12.93 -0.78 -19.15
C ASN A 147 11.72 -0.29 -18.33
N PHE A 148 10.87 0.54 -18.94
CA PHE A 148 9.62 0.97 -18.32
C PHE A 148 8.72 -0.23 -18.00
N PHE A 149 8.43 -1.08 -18.98
CA PHE A 149 7.59 -2.27 -18.78
C PHE A 149 8.26 -3.37 -17.96
N ALA A 150 9.58 -3.29 -17.75
CA ALA A 150 10.35 -4.23 -16.93
C ALA A 150 10.42 -3.83 -15.44
N LEU A 151 9.81 -2.70 -15.02
CA LEU A 151 9.95 -2.19 -13.66
C LEU A 151 9.40 -3.17 -12.59
N PRO A 152 10.25 -3.75 -11.71
CA PRO A 152 9.85 -4.86 -10.84
C PRO A 152 8.67 -4.59 -9.90
N PRO A 153 8.58 -3.42 -9.21
CA PRO A 153 7.45 -3.12 -8.32
C PRO A 153 6.05 -3.23 -8.96
N ALA A 154 5.94 -3.00 -10.27
CA ALA A 154 4.67 -3.04 -11.00
C ALA A 154 4.39 -4.40 -11.66
N GLN A 155 5.35 -5.33 -11.69
CA GLN A 155 5.29 -6.55 -12.50
C GLN A 155 4.08 -7.43 -12.21
N ALA A 156 3.73 -7.64 -10.94
CA ALA A 156 2.61 -8.53 -10.60
C ALA A 156 1.28 -8.03 -11.20
N ALA A 157 0.99 -6.74 -11.06
CA ALA A 157 -0.22 -6.14 -11.63
C ALA A 157 -0.13 -6.04 -13.16
N PHE A 158 1.04 -5.72 -13.70
CA PHE A 158 1.29 -5.72 -15.14
C PHE A 158 1.04 -7.09 -15.79
N CYS A 159 1.51 -8.17 -15.19
CA CYS A 159 1.29 -9.52 -15.71
C CYS A 159 -0.18 -9.92 -15.75
N ALA A 160 -0.94 -9.56 -14.73
CA ALA A 160 -2.39 -9.79 -14.71
C ALA A 160 -3.12 -9.00 -15.81
N GLU A 161 -2.70 -7.77 -16.09
CA GLU A 161 -3.26 -6.94 -17.15
C GLU A 161 -2.84 -7.42 -18.54
N ALA A 162 -1.56 -7.80 -18.71
CA ALA A 162 -1.03 -8.29 -19.96
C ALA A 162 -1.73 -9.55 -20.46
N VAL A 163 -2.15 -10.45 -19.57
CA VAL A 163 -2.95 -11.63 -19.94
C VAL A 163 -4.35 -11.23 -20.43
N ARG A 164 -4.96 -10.21 -19.84
CA ARG A 164 -6.28 -9.69 -20.25
C ARG A 164 -6.21 -8.97 -21.60
N VAL A 165 -5.22 -8.11 -21.78
CA VAL A 165 -4.97 -7.42 -23.06
C VAL A 165 -4.57 -8.43 -24.14
N GLY A 166 -3.72 -9.40 -23.81
CA GLY A 166 -3.29 -10.50 -24.68
C GLY A 166 -4.46 -11.36 -25.18
N ALA A 167 -5.43 -11.67 -24.32
CA ALA A 167 -6.67 -12.34 -24.73
C ALA A 167 -7.50 -11.48 -25.68
N THR A 168 -7.66 -10.20 -25.35
CA THR A 168 -8.44 -9.24 -26.15
C THR A 168 -7.86 -9.09 -27.55
N VAL A 169 -6.57 -8.78 -27.69
CA VAL A 169 -5.93 -8.60 -29.00
C VAL A 169 -6.02 -9.85 -29.87
N ASN A 170 -5.98 -11.04 -29.28
CA ASN A 170 -6.11 -12.30 -30.01
C ASN A 170 -7.54 -12.62 -30.44
N SER A 171 -8.55 -11.99 -29.82
CA SER A 171 -9.94 -12.11 -30.25
C SER A 171 -10.29 -11.15 -31.39
N LEU A 172 -9.59 -10.02 -31.50
CA LEU A 172 -9.88 -8.98 -32.48
C LEU A 172 -9.63 -9.42 -33.93
N PRO A 173 -10.48 -8.98 -34.87
CA PRO A 173 -10.13 -8.90 -36.29
C PRO A 173 -8.87 -8.04 -36.51
N THR A 174 -8.05 -8.38 -37.50
CA THR A 174 -6.75 -7.73 -37.73
C THR A 174 -6.85 -6.26 -38.12
N ASP A 175 -7.92 -5.86 -38.79
CA ASP A 175 -8.20 -4.47 -39.15
C ASP A 175 -8.60 -3.61 -37.94
N GLN A 176 -9.06 -4.21 -36.84
CA GLN A 176 -9.40 -3.50 -35.60
C GLN A 176 -8.22 -3.30 -34.65
N LEU A 177 -7.10 -4.00 -34.85
CA LEU A 177 -5.97 -3.99 -33.93
C LEU A 177 -5.37 -2.58 -33.74
N LEU A 178 -5.24 -1.81 -34.82
CA LEU A 178 -4.67 -0.46 -34.76
C LEU A 178 -5.56 0.49 -33.96
N ALA A 179 -6.88 0.40 -34.14
CA ALA A 179 -7.85 1.21 -33.41
C ALA A 179 -7.89 0.86 -31.91
N TYR A 180 -7.65 -0.41 -31.55
CA TYR A 180 -7.59 -0.86 -30.17
C TYR A 180 -6.28 -0.48 -29.45
N ALA A 181 -5.19 -0.26 -30.18
CA ALA A 181 -3.86 -0.07 -29.62
C ALA A 181 -3.78 0.99 -28.50
N PRO A 182 -4.42 2.17 -28.59
CA PRO A 182 -4.42 3.15 -27.50
C PRO A 182 -5.06 2.62 -26.21
N THR A 183 -6.16 1.87 -26.33
CA THR A 183 -6.84 1.27 -25.17
C THR A 183 -5.97 0.18 -24.53
N GLY A 184 -5.41 -0.70 -25.36
CA GLY A 184 -4.53 -1.77 -24.89
C GLY A 184 -3.25 -1.24 -24.24
N LEU A 185 -2.61 -0.22 -24.83
CA LEU A 185 -1.41 0.39 -24.26
C LEU A 185 -1.71 1.08 -22.93
N ALA A 186 -2.78 1.88 -22.85
CA ALA A 186 -3.17 2.54 -21.60
C ALA A 186 -3.46 1.54 -20.47
N ALA A 187 -4.11 0.41 -20.79
CA ALA A 187 -4.31 -0.67 -19.83
C ALA A 187 -2.97 -1.24 -19.34
N LEU A 188 -2.05 -1.58 -20.26
CA LEU A 188 -0.73 -2.12 -19.93
C LEU A 188 0.14 -1.15 -19.12
N GLU A 189 -0.02 0.16 -19.31
CA GLU A 189 0.72 1.20 -18.58
C GLU A 189 0.18 1.46 -17.17
N LYS A 190 -1.12 1.26 -16.96
CA LYS A 190 -1.79 1.63 -15.72
C LYS A 190 -1.12 1.09 -14.44
N PRO A 191 -0.65 -0.18 -14.39
CA PRO A 191 0.09 -0.70 -13.23
C PRO A 191 1.33 0.12 -12.86
N PHE A 192 2.03 0.68 -13.86
CA PHE A 192 3.22 1.48 -13.64
C PHE A 192 2.87 2.88 -13.15
N THR A 193 1.85 3.52 -13.74
CA THR A 193 1.39 4.84 -13.29
C THR A 193 0.81 4.77 -11.87
N ASP A 194 0.04 3.73 -11.56
CA ASP A 194 -0.49 3.50 -10.20
C ASP A 194 0.65 3.32 -9.18
N PHE A 195 1.73 2.63 -9.58
CA PHE A 195 2.95 2.52 -8.78
C PHE A 195 3.60 3.88 -8.55
N PHE A 196 3.79 4.69 -9.60
CA PHE A 196 4.42 6.00 -9.45
C PHE A 196 3.58 6.94 -8.56
N ASP A 197 2.25 6.85 -8.63
CA ASP A 197 1.36 7.64 -7.78
C ASP A 197 1.41 7.19 -6.32
N ALA A 198 1.49 5.88 -6.07
CA ALA A 198 1.74 5.34 -4.73
C ALA A 198 3.08 5.80 -4.18
N TYR A 199 4.12 5.84 -5.02
CA TYR A 199 5.45 6.28 -4.62
C TYR A 199 5.49 7.79 -4.33
N ALA A 200 4.77 8.61 -5.10
CA ALA A 200 4.65 10.05 -4.84
C ALA A 200 3.95 10.34 -3.50
N ARG A 201 2.90 9.55 -3.17
CA ARG A 201 2.26 9.60 -1.85
C ARG A 201 3.26 9.25 -0.74
N TYR A 202 4.00 8.15 -0.91
CA TYR A 202 5.07 7.77 0.01
C TYR A 202 6.09 8.89 0.25
N GLN A 203 6.55 9.58 -0.80
CA GLN A 203 7.49 10.70 -0.66
C GLN A 203 6.90 11.86 0.17
N THR A 204 5.61 12.15 -0.04
CA THR A 204 4.88 13.18 0.71
C THR A 204 4.73 12.80 2.18
N ASP A 205 4.32 11.56 2.45
CA ASP A 205 4.15 11.03 3.80
C ASP A 205 5.48 10.97 4.56
N LEU A 206 6.56 10.58 3.87
CA LEU A 206 7.90 10.54 4.45
C LEU A 206 8.39 11.95 4.81
N ALA A 207 8.14 12.95 3.96
CA ALA A 207 8.47 14.34 4.27
C ALA A 207 7.66 14.86 5.47
N ALA A 208 6.37 14.53 5.54
CA ALA A 208 5.51 14.86 6.67
C ALA A 208 6.01 14.23 7.98
N TRP A 209 6.36 12.93 7.95
CA TRP A 209 6.92 12.21 9.07
C TRP A 209 8.25 12.82 9.54
N ARG A 210 9.16 13.14 8.60
CA ARG A 210 10.45 13.80 8.90
C ARG A 210 10.28 15.19 9.53
N SER A 211 9.18 15.89 9.24
CA SER A 211 8.87 17.20 9.83
C SER A 211 8.32 17.13 11.27
N GLY A 212 8.16 15.92 11.85
CA GLY A 212 7.73 15.76 13.24
C GLY A 212 6.23 15.94 13.47
N ARG A 213 5.38 15.85 12.43
CA ARG A 213 3.92 15.83 12.60
C ARG A 213 3.49 14.57 13.36
N THR A 214 3.23 14.71 14.66
CA THR A 214 2.55 13.71 15.48
C THR A 214 1.04 13.82 15.25
N LEU A 215 0.41 12.73 14.79
CA LEU A 215 -1.06 12.64 14.84
C LEU A 215 -1.44 12.44 16.31
N ALA A 216 -2.02 13.46 16.94
CA ALA A 216 -2.66 13.30 18.23
C ALA A 216 -3.93 12.46 18.04
N MET A 217 -3.84 11.16 18.25
CA MET A 217 -5.04 10.32 18.36
C MET A 217 -5.72 10.65 19.69
N ALA A 218 -6.95 11.16 19.63
CA ALA A 218 -7.80 11.25 20.81
C ALA A 218 -7.97 9.82 21.38
N PRO A 219 -7.92 9.63 22.71
CA PRO A 219 -8.12 8.32 23.30
C PRO A 219 -9.50 7.80 22.89
N VAL A 220 -9.53 6.65 22.20
CA VAL A 220 -10.76 5.87 22.03
C VAL A 220 -11.04 5.25 23.38
N VAL A 221 -11.93 5.88 24.15
CA VAL A 221 -12.49 5.26 25.35
C VAL A 221 -13.49 4.22 24.85
N LEU A 222 -13.10 2.95 24.90
CA LEU A 222 -14.05 1.86 24.76
C LEU A 222 -14.86 1.79 26.07
N GLU A 223 -16.00 2.47 26.12
CA GLU A 223 -16.95 2.25 27.21
C GLU A 223 -17.54 0.85 27.05
N VAL A 224 -16.96 -0.13 27.76
CA VAL A 224 -17.60 -1.42 27.95
C VAL A 224 -18.71 -1.22 28.99
N ARG A 225 -19.95 -0.99 28.52
CA ARG A 225 -21.13 -1.04 29.37
C ARG A 225 -21.52 -2.49 29.58
N LEU A 226 -21.07 -3.10 30.68
CA LEU A 226 -21.63 -4.36 31.15
C LEU A 226 -22.99 -4.05 31.78
N SER A 227 -24.06 -4.59 31.22
CA SER A 227 -25.36 -4.54 31.88
C SER A 227 -25.45 -5.68 32.90
N ARG A 228 -26.28 -5.49 33.94
CA ARG A 228 -26.52 -6.53 34.93
C ARG A 228 -27.20 -7.77 34.34
N ALA A 229 -27.81 -7.67 33.15
CA ALA A 229 -28.40 -8.80 32.44
C ALA A 229 -27.32 -9.74 31.86
N ASP A 230 -26.17 -9.19 31.44
CA ASP A 230 -25.07 -9.97 30.85
C ASP A 230 -24.29 -10.79 31.91
N LEU A 231 -24.43 -10.42 33.19
CA LEU A 231 -23.81 -11.14 34.31
C LEU A 231 -24.71 -12.26 34.88
N ILE A 232 -25.97 -12.36 34.42
CA ILE A 232 -26.97 -13.32 34.94
C ILE A 232 -27.38 -14.35 33.87
N ALA A 233 -26.92 -14.20 32.63
CA ALA A 233 -27.11 -15.21 31.58
C ALA A 233 -26.23 -16.45 31.89
N ASP A 234 -26.82 -17.46 32.53
CA ASP A 234 -26.29 -18.82 32.64
C ASP A 234 -26.47 -19.53 31.29
N ASP A 235 -25.68 -19.10 30.29
CA ASP A 235 -25.60 -19.79 29.02
C ASP A 235 -24.65 -20.97 29.20
N GLY A 236 -25.21 -22.08 29.65
CA GLY A 236 -24.49 -23.34 29.80
C GLY A 236 -23.63 -23.64 28.57
N VAL A 237 -22.35 -23.88 28.80
CA VAL A 237 -21.38 -24.33 27.78
C VAL A 237 -21.89 -25.64 27.18
N THR A 238 -22.59 -25.57 26.04
CA THR A 238 -22.79 -26.73 25.18
C THR A 238 -21.60 -26.82 24.24
N VAL A 239 -20.68 -27.73 24.55
CA VAL A 239 -19.65 -28.18 23.62
C VAL A 239 -20.34 -28.88 22.44
N PRO A 240 -20.17 -28.42 21.19
CA PRO A 240 -20.70 -29.18 20.06
C PRO A 240 -19.93 -30.49 19.93
N LYS A 241 -20.64 -31.62 20.08
CA LYS A 241 -20.14 -32.94 19.70
C LYS A 241 -19.94 -32.96 18.18
N GLY A 242 -18.69 -32.88 17.75
CA GLY A 242 -18.30 -33.22 16.37
C GLY A 242 -17.45 -32.19 15.65
N ALA A 243 -16.22 -31.96 16.12
CA ALA A 243 -15.14 -31.50 15.26
C ALA A 243 -13.80 -31.80 15.94
N MET A 244 -13.24 -32.99 15.71
CA MET A 244 -11.84 -33.22 16.02
C MET A 244 -10.96 -32.58 14.94
N PRO A 245 -10.02 -31.69 15.28
CA PRO A 245 -8.98 -31.27 14.34
C PRO A 245 -7.94 -32.40 14.20
N ARG A 246 -7.78 -32.93 12.97
CA ARG A 246 -6.61 -33.73 12.63
C ARG A 246 -5.40 -32.79 12.53
N LEU A 247 -4.59 -32.76 13.59
CA LEU A 247 -3.21 -32.28 13.53
C LEU A 247 -2.26 -33.43 13.87
N LEU A 248 -1.36 -33.71 12.91
CA LEU A 248 -0.03 -34.32 13.02
C LEU A 248 0.09 -35.83 13.34
N ALA A 249 0.65 -36.57 12.38
CA ALA A 249 1.72 -37.56 12.63
C ALA A 249 2.43 -38.01 11.34
N ARG A 250 3.72 -38.32 11.50
CA ARG A 250 4.76 -38.87 10.58
C ARG A 250 5.74 -37.80 10.08
N ALA A 251 7.03 -37.73 10.48
CA ALA A 251 7.94 -38.75 11.02
C ALA A 251 7.96 -40.03 10.16
N ASP A 252 8.64 -39.95 9.02
CA ASP A 252 9.87 -40.68 8.70
C ASP A 252 10.72 -39.84 7.75
#